data_AF-A0A937XZ85-F1
#
_entry.id   AF-A0A937XZ85-F1
#
_cell.length_a   1.000
_cell.length_b   1.000
_cell.length_c   1.000
_cell.angle_alpha   90.00
_cell.angle_beta   90.00
_cell.angle_gamma   90.00
#
_symmetry.space_group_name_H-M   'P 1'
#
loop_
_entity.id
_entity.type
_entity.pdbx_description
1 polymer ?
#
loop_
_entity_poly.entity_id
_entity_poly.type
_entity_poly.pdbx_seq_one_letter_code
_entity_poly.pdbx_strand_id
1 'polypeptide(L)' 'MSGTRIEKDAFGPIEVPAEHLWGAQTERSLRFFRIGGERMPRPVILALARIKRAAAQA' A
#
# COMPACT_ATOMS: atom_id res chain seq x y z
N MET A 1 -10.65 18.47 4.18
CA MET A 1 -9.29 18.06 3.83
C MET A 1 -8.95 16.87 4.69
N SER A 2 -8.66 15.73 4.07
CA SER A 2 -8.03 14.62 4.81
C SER A 2 -6.59 15.03 5.10
N GLY A 3 -6.15 14.91 6.35
CA GLY A 3 -4.77 15.22 6.74
C GLY A 3 -3.78 14.16 6.25
N THR A 4 -2.53 14.27 6.67
CA THR A 4 -1.52 13.21 6.52
C THR A 4 -1.25 12.56 7.87
N ARG A 5 -0.84 11.29 7.85
CA ARG A 5 -0.21 10.60 8.98
C ARG A 5 1.24 10.29 8.62
N ILE A 6 2.08 10.19 9.64
CA ILE A 6 3.48 9.78 9.46
C ILE A 6 3.57 8.26 9.62
N GLU A 7 4.01 7.59 8.57
CA GLU A 7 4.37 6.18 8.58
C GLU A 7 5.90 6.05 8.53
N LYS A 8 6.46 4.92 8.99
CA LYS A 8 7.90 4.69 8.99
C LYS A 8 8.23 3.31 8.42
N ASP A 9 9.21 3.26 7.53
CA ASP A 9 9.88 2.03 7.10
C ASP A 9 11.38 2.10 7.40
N ALA A 10 12.16 1.13 6.90
CA ALA A 10 13.61 1.08 7.12
C ALA A 10 14.37 2.29 6.54
N PHE A 11 13.77 3.02 5.58
CA PHE A 11 14.36 4.23 4.98
C PHE A 11 13.97 5.51 5.73
N GLY A 12 13.17 5.42 6.80
CA GLY A 12 12.76 6.55 7.63
C GLY A 12 11.29 6.92 7.49
N PRO A 13 10.88 8.08 8.05
CA PRO A 13 9.49 8.53 8.04
C PRO A 13 9.03 9.00 6.65
N ILE A 14 7.73 8.89 6.38
CA ILE A 14 7.06 9.38 5.17
C ILE A 14 5.61 9.77 5.48
N GLU A 15 5.15 10.87 4.88
CA GLU A 15 3.75 11.29 4.95
C GLU A 15 2.86 10.42 4.06
N VAL A 16 1.77 9.92 4.63
CA VAL A 16 0.74 9.13 3.94
C VAL A 16 -0.62 9.80 4.14
N PRO A 17 -1.45 9.95 3.09
CA PRO A 17 -2.79 10.52 3.24
C PRO A 17 -3.64 9.71 4.24
N ALA A 18 -4.28 10.41 5.19
CA ALA A 18 -4.99 9.78 6.31
C ALA A 18 -6.22 8.97 5.87
N GLU A 19 -6.79 9.24 4.70
CA GLU A 19 -7.94 8.55 4.12
C GLU A 19 -7.59 7.18 3.51
N HIS A 20 -6.30 6.88 3.35
CA HIS A 20 -5.84 5.65 2.73
C HIS A 20 -5.33 4.65 3.76
N LEU A 21 -5.59 3.36 3.53
CA LEU A 21 -5.22 2.30 4.47
C LEU A 21 -3.79 1.74 4.27
N TRP A 22 -3.04 2.22 3.26
CA TRP A 22 -1.70 1.71 2.97
C TRP A 22 -0.61 2.36 3.82
N GLY A 23 0.56 1.73 3.94
CA GLY A 23 1.66 2.23 4.78
C GLY A 23 2.82 2.86 4.00
N ALA A 24 3.92 3.10 4.71
CA ALA A 24 5.14 3.74 4.19
C ALA A 24 5.68 3.11 2.90
N GLN A 25 5.77 1.78 2.82
CA GLN A 25 6.34 1.10 1.66
C GLN A 25 5.48 1.27 0.40
N THR A 26 4.14 1.27 0.56
CA THR A 26 3.23 1.49 -0.58
C THR A 26 3.32 2.94 -1.06
N GLU A 27 3.34 3.90 -0.13
CA GLU A 27 3.52 5.32 -0.45
C GLU A 27 4.85 5.57 -1.18
N ARG A 28 5.94 4.97 -0.69
CA ARG A 28 7.26 5.06 -1.31
C ARG A 28 7.26 4.42 -2.71
N SER A 29 6.61 3.28 -2.86
CA SER A 29 6.46 2.61 -4.16
C SER A 29 5.70 3.46 -5.17
N LEU A 30 4.62 4.13 -4.76
CA LEU A 30 3.87 5.05 -5.62
C LEU A 30 4.73 6.21 -6.16
N ARG A 31 5.72 6.67 -5.38
CA ARG A 31 6.64 7.74 -5.80
C ARG A 31 7.71 7.26 -6.78
N PHE A 32 8.30 6.08 -6.53
CA PHE A 32 9.41 5.56 -7.34
C PHE A 32 8.97 4.81 -8.60
N PHE A 33 7.82 4.14 -8.57
CA PHE A 33 7.31 3.35 -9.69
C PHE A 33 6.15 4.06 -10.40
N ARG A 34 6.29 5.37 -10.61
CA ARG A 34 5.31 6.18 -11.34
C ARG A 34 5.50 6.06 -12.85
N ILE A 35 5.23 4.87 -13.38
CA ILE A 35 5.43 4.50 -14.79
C ILE A 35 4.10 4.00 -15.35
N GLY A 36 3.68 4.54 -16.49
CA GLY A 36 2.41 4.16 -17.12
C GLY A 36 1.16 4.64 -16.36
N GLY A 37 0.00 4.09 -16.73
CA GLY A 37 -1.30 4.38 -16.10
C GLY A 37 -2.04 3.13 -15.63
N GLU A 38 -1.48 1.96 -15.92
CA GLU A 38 -1.97 0.66 -15.56
C GLU A 38 -1.88 0.46 -14.05
N ARG A 39 -2.89 -0.21 -13.49
CA ARG A 39 -2.91 -0.59 -12.07
C ARG A 39 -2.88 -2.10 -11.95
N MET A 40 -2.52 -2.58 -10.77
CA MET A 40 -2.62 -4.00 -10.44
C MET A 40 -4.05 -4.51 -10.74
N PRO A 41 -4.19 -5.57 -11.56
CA PRO A 41 -5.51 -6.10 -11.88
C PRO A 41 -6.25 -6.51 -10.62
N ARG A 42 -7.54 -6.17 -10.54
CA ARG A 42 -8.39 -6.50 -9.39
C ARG A 42 -8.37 -8.00 -9.02
N PRO A 43 -8.33 -8.96 -9.98
CA PRO A 43 -8.20 -10.39 -9.64
C PRO A 43 -6.94 -10.72 -8.82
N VAL A 44 -5.82 -10.05 -9.08
CA VAL A 44 -4.55 -10.25 -8.34
C VAL A 44 -4.69 -9.76 -6.90
N ILE A 45 -5.31 -8.59 -6.70
CA ILE A 45 -5.57 -8.04 -5.36
C ILE A 45 -6.47 -8.99 -4.54
N LEU A 46 -7.53 -9.51 -5.16
CA LEU A 46 -8.43 -10.47 -4.51
C LEU A 46 -7.74 -11.80 -4.19
N ALA A 47 -6.87 -12.29 -5.07
CA ALA A 47 -6.07 -13.48 -4.82
C ALA A 47 -5.13 -13.27 -3.62
N LEU A 48 -4.45 -12.13 -3.54
CA LEU A 48 -3.58 -11.80 -2.40
C LEU A 48 -4.37 -11.73 -1.08
N ALA A 49 -5.56 -11.12 -1.09
CA ALA A 49 -6.43 -11.08 0.09
C ALA A 49 -6.83 -12.50 0.56
N ARG A 50 -7.14 -13.41 -0.38
CA ARG A 50 -7.43 -14.81 -0.06
C ARG A 50 -6.22 -15.54 0.52
N ILE A 51 -5.03 -15.33 -0.05
CA ILE A 51 -3.77 -15.89 0.48
C ILE A 51 -3.55 -15.43 1.93
N LYS A 52 -3.72 -14.13 2.20
CA LYS A 52 -3.55 -13.59 3.56
C LYS A 52 -4.59 -14.12 4.54
N ARG A 53 -5.86 -14.28 4.10
CA ARG A 53 -6.89 -14.93 4.92
C ARG A 53 -6.53 -16.38 5.25
N ALA A 54 -6.17 -17.17 4.25
CA ALA A 54 -5.82 -18.57 4.44
C ALA A 54 -4.59 -18.72 5.36
N ALA A 55 -3.55 -17.90 5.16
CA ALA A 55 -2.35 -17.90 5.99
C ALA A 55 -2.62 -17.53 7.46
N ALA A 56 -3.62 -16.69 7.74
CA ALA A 56 -4.01 -16.35 9.11
C ALA A 56 -4.88 -17.43 9.79
N GLN A 57 -5.45 -18.36 9.02
CA GLN A 57 -6.30 -19.45 9.51
C GLN A 57 -5.54 -20.78 9.70
N ALA A 58 -4.31 -20.87 9.21
CA ALA A 58 -3.41 -22.02 9.37
C ALA A 58 -2.62 -21.90 10.67
#